data_AF-A0A835BBD9-F1
#
_entry.id   AF-A0A835BBD9-F1
#
_cell.length_a   1.000
_cell.length_b   1.000
_cell.length_c   1.000
_cell.angle_alpha   90.00
_cell.angle_beta   90.00
_cell.angle_gamma   90.00
#
_symmetry.space_group_name_H-M   'P 1'
#
loop_
_entity.id
_entity.type
_entity.pdbx_description
1 polymer ?
#
loop_
_entity_poly.entity_id
_entity_poly.type
_entity_poly.pdbx_seq_one_letter_code
_entity_poly.pdbx_strand_id
1 'polypeptide(L)'
;MMKQRIGGRWSSRRGEEAVRSRSYSISSSSTISGTLSTAYTSNCSRNSSGYLASAMHFDFELEPAPAWAAKAEEEQIKHIANLVREFSDRGGDARVPERWLTELGIGWVLHLPIPGVAASSAAGELGQTYEEYDAPSWIWALSQIVEIIVLTPLKQLPNNYYEKEEQAAPKFFQKAMLKMLPFVDWIVASSGMNMEPTYENLSTLLAVHGALSKAFPQIQLASDSSLGSSAQVFSRIHNNLVRLLAAKEVKAGDAIWSVMKQIRARILEPTDDNLAPEGSSDIHKATRSVISYIRLLQANNHSSLARVVSVKYLTHNAGVPPLDSMIIEIASSLEENLAKESESFPDCGLRFLFLTNNSYYIWSVIDPVAANSISFLSSEQTHKANTTRKVRDYMESYLQASWAPVLSCLFNNPTPLCLGKNKNNSPLAKFESEFHKTYTTHKLWKVPDPGLRKSLRKAITMKIMPGYTEYIEDNNITTPRIAPQELEEMLHELFEG
;
A
#
# COMPACT_ATOMS: atom_id res chain seq x y z
N MET A 1 31.61 13.01 35.33
CA MET A 1 31.00 11.67 35.41
C MET A 1 29.51 11.90 35.52
N MET A 2 28.67 11.69 34.50
CA MET A 2 28.32 10.40 33.90
C MET A 2 27.72 10.70 32.51
N LYS A 3 28.34 10.16 31.44
CA LYS A 3 27.74 10.07 30.11
C LYS A 3 26.87 8.81 30.10
N GLN A 4 25.57 8.91 29.84
CA GLN A 4 24.80 7.78 29.32
C GLN A 4 24.15 8.14 27.99
N ARG A 5 24.56 7.33 27.02
CA ARG A 5 24.28 7.35 25.59
C ARG A 5 22.93 6.66 25.41
N ILE A 6 21.87 7.40 25.09
CA ILE A 6 20.60 6.79 24.66
C ILE A 6 20.66 6.65 23.14
N GLY A 7 21.39 5.63 22.69
CA GLY A 7 21.34 5.12 21.32
C GLY A 7 20.61 3.78 21.35
N GLY A 8 19.30 3.80 21.19
CA GLY A 8 18.47 2.61 21.06
C GLY A 8 18.45 2.12 19.62
N ARG A 9 19.41 1.24 19.27
CA ARG A 9 19.43 0.48 18.02
C ARG A 9 18.21 -0.45 17.99
N TRP A 10 17.28 -0.22 17.06
CA TRP A 10 16.18 -1.14 16.80
C TRP A 10 16.77 -2.45 16.23
N SER A 11 16.70 -3.52 17.02
CA SER A 11 16.95 -4.88 16.55
C SER A 11 15.70 -5.70 16.86
N SER A 12 14.96 -6.05 15.82
CA SER A 12 13.78 -6.91 15.91
C SER A 12 14.25 -8.35 16.08
N ARG A 13 14.27 -8.84 17.33
CA ARG A 13 14.39 -10.27 17.62
C ARG A 13 12.99 -10.89 17.59
N ARG A 14 12.82 -11.80 16.63
CA ARG A 14 11.82 -12.87 16.59
C ARG A 14 11.73 -13.55 17.96
N GLY A 15 10.55 -13.51 18.57
CA GLY A 15 10.17 -14.37 19.69
C GLY A 15 9.04 -15.28 19.23
N GLU A 16 9.36 -16.56 19.06
CA GLU A 16 8.40 -17.64 18.96
C GLU A 16 7.68 -17.79 20.30
N GLU A 17 6.35 -17.76 20.31
CA GLU A 17 5.57 -18.25 21.45
C GLU A 17 4.55 -19.29 21.01
N ALA A 18 4.66 -20.43 21.67
CA ALA A 18 3.97 -21.67 21.41
C ALA A 18 2.47 -21.56 21.71
N VAL A 19 1.66 -21.84 20.69
CA VAL A 19 0.21 -22.05 20.86
C VAL A 19 -0.01 -23.42 21.51
N ARG A 20 -0.25 -23.42 22.81
CA ARG A 20 -0.76 -24.58 23.55
C ARG A 20 -2.22 -24.82 23.17
N SER A 21 -2.45 -25.90 22.43
CA SER A 21 -3.77 -26.44 22.09
C SER A 21 -4.57 -26.76 23.35
N ARG A 22 -5.76 -26.19 23.49
CA ARG A 22 -6.81 -26.72 24.37
C ARG A 22 -7.93 -27.28 23.50
N SER A 23 -7.94 -28.61 23.43
CA SER A 23 -8.96 -29.46 22.86
C SER A 23 -10.24 -29.34 23.68
N TYR A 24 -11.36 -28.99 23.06
CA TYR A 24 -12.68 -29.25 23.62
C TYR A 24 -13.33 -30.39 22.85
N SER A 25 -13.46 -31.51 23.54
CA SER A 25 -14.05 -32.76 23.08
C SER A 25 -15.56 -32.60 22.94
N ILE A 26 -16.06 -32.96 21.76
CA ILE A 26 -17.48 -33.15 21.47
C ILE A 26 -17.97 -34.35 22.26
N SER A 27 -19.11 -34.23 22.94
CA SER A 27 -19.85 -35.37 23.48
C SER A 27 -21.31 -35.22 23.08
N SER A 28 -21.73 -36.15 22.23
CA SER A 28 -23.09 -36.38 21.78
C SER A 28 -23.83 -37.27 22.78
N SER A 29 -25.08 -36.91 23.09
CA SER A 29 -26.05 -37.88 23.60
C SER A 29 -27.47 -37.36 23.35
N SER A 30 -28.18 -38.12 22.51
CA SER A 30 -29.60 -38.02 22.16
C SER A 30 -30.49 -38.70 23.20
N THR A 31 -31.64 -38.12 23.55
CA THR A 31 -32.89 -38.89 23.76
C THR A 31 -34.14 -38.00 23.60
N ILE A 32 -35.23 -38.66 23.20
CA ILE A 32 -36.48 -38.22 22.55
C ILE A 32 -37.60 -37.92 23.56
N SER A 33 -38.56 -37.03 23.18
CA SER A 33 -40.05 -37.19 23.17
C SER A 33 -40.75 -35.85 23.42
N GLY A 34 -41.44 -35.22 22.44
CA GLY A 34 -42.89 -35.34 22.17
C GLY A 34 -43.62 -34.06 22.67
N THR A 35 -44.64 -33.41 22.09
CA THR A 35 -45.60 -33.69 21.01
C THR A 35 -46.49 -32.43 20.83
N LEU A 36 -46.84 -32.05 19.57
CA LEU A 36 -48.04 -31.29 19.05
C LEU A 36 -48.39 -29.87 19.62
N SER A 37 -48.95 -28.85 18.93
CA SER A 37 -49.70 -28.71 17.65
C SER A 37 -49.91 -27.21 17.29
N THR A 38 -50.07 -26.92 15.97
CA THR A 38 -50.93 -25.90 15.26
C THR A 38 -50.96 -24.41 15.71
N ALA A 39 -51.20 -23.35 14.91
CA ALA A 39 -51.58 -23.11 13.51
C ALA A 39 -51.58 -21.56 13.25
N TYR A 40 -51.35 -21.16 11.98
CA TYR A 40 -51.90 -19.98 11.26
C TYR A 40 -51.83 -18.53 11.85
N THR A 41 -51.13 -17.62 11.15
CA THR A 41 -51.66 -16.54 10.27
C THR A 41 -50.70 -15.34 10.14
N SER A 42 -50.70 -14.73 8.95
CA SER A 42 -50.02 -13.49 8.60
C SER A 42 -50.68 -12.25 9.23
N ASN A 43 -49.91 -11.23 9.58
CA ASN A 43 -50.15 -9.89 9.03
C ASN A 43 -49.01 -8.90 9.33
N CYS A 44 -48.75 -8.02 8.35
CA CYS A 44 -47.94 -6.83 8.50
C CYS A 44 -48.69 -5.74 9.29
N SER A 45 -48.02 -5.05 10.21
CA SER A 45 -47.91 -3.57 10.22
C SER A 45 -47.34 -3.02 11.55
N ARG A 46 -46.40 -2.07 11.39
CA ARG A 46 -46.17 -0.84 12.18
C ARG A 46 -46.77 -0.77 13.59
N ASN A 47 -45.94 -0.69 14.63
CA ASN A 47 -45.36 0.56 15.16
C ASN A 47 -44.59 0.31 16.47
N SER A 48 -43.45 0.99 16.57
CA SER A 48 -42.79 1.53 17.78
C SER A 48 -43.23 1.04 19.16
N SER A 49 -42.31 0.43 19.91
CA SER A 49 -41.75 1.01 21.15
C SER A 49 -41.05 -0.07 21.98
N GLY A 50 -39.79 0.22 22.36
CA GLY A 50 -39.25 -0.17 23.66
C GLY A 50 -38.64 -1.55 23.79
N TYR A 51 -37.37 -1.70 23.37
CA TYR A 51 -36.41 -2.47 24.16
C TYR A 51 -35.06 -1.75 24.18
N LEU A 52 -34.63 -1.46 25.39
CA LEU A 52 -33.45 -0.73 25.78
C LEU A 52 -32.19 -1.39 25.23
N ALA A 53 -31.40 -0.62 24.47
CA ALA A 53 -30.02 -0.90 24.21
C ALA A 53 -29.26 -0.87 25.56
N SER A 54 -28.81 -2.04 26.02
CA SER A 54 -27.77 -2.10 27.03
C SER A 54 -26.45 -1.77 26.33
N ALA A 55 -26.19 -0.47 26.18
CA ALA A 55 -24.87 0.03 25.82
C ALA A 55 -23.97 -0.25 27.03
N MET A 56 -23.01 -1.17 26.87
CA MET A 56 -21.88 -1.26 27.77
C MET A 56 -21.09 0.05 27.64
N HIS A 57 -21.35 0.99 28.55
CA HIS A 57 -20.44 2.09 28.84
C HIS A 57 -19.13 1.48 29.34
N PHE A 58 -18.16 1.34 28.45
CA PHE A 58 -16.76 1.29 28.84
C PHE A 58 -16.32 2.74 29.02
N ASP A 59 -16.47 3.24 30.24
CA ASP A 59 -15.74 4.43 30.68
C ASP A 59 -14.26 4.05 30.69
N PHE A 60 -13.56 4.40 29.62
CA PHE A 60 -12.11 4.42 29.62
C PHE A 60 -11.72 5.67 30.42
N GLU A 61 -11.68 5.54 31.75
CA GLU A 61 -10.93 6.48 32.59
C GLU A 61 -9.50 6.48 32.05
N LEU A 62 -9.09 7.60 31.43
CA LEU A 62 -7.69 7.84 31.13
C LEU A 62 -6.92 7.81 32.45
N GLU A 63 -6.23 6.71 32.71
CA GLU A 63 -5.23 6.61 33.78
C GLU A 63 -4.32 7.86 33.69
N PRO A 64 -4.15 8.61 34.79
CA PRO A 64 -3.31 9.80 34.79
C PRO A 64 -1.89 9.42 34.42
N ALA A 65 -1.22 10.27 33.63
CA ALA A 65 0.15 10.06 33.21
C ALA A 65 1.04 9.71 34.42
N PRO A 66 1.89 8.68 34.32
CA PRO A 66 2.66 8.20 35.46
C PRO A 66 3.56 9.32 36.00
N ALA A 67 3.72 9.41 37.32
CA ALA A 67 4.38 10.54 38.00
C ALA A 67 5.81 10.86 37.50
N TRP A 68 6.52 9.88 36.92
CA TRP A 68 7.83 10.10 36.31
C TRP A 68 7.75 10.91 35.01
N ALA A 69 6.65 10.81 34.25
CA ALA A 69 6.44 11.52 32.99
C ALA A 69 6.15 13.00 33.25
N ALA A 70 5.28 13.30 34.22
CA ALA A 70 5.00 14.67 34.65
C ALA A 70 6.27 15.39 35.17
N LYS A 71 7.13 14.67 35.90
CA LYS A 71 8.42 15.22 36.35
C LYS A 71 9.39 15.50 35.20
N ALA A 72 9.44 14.63 34.19
CA ALA A 72 10.28 14.83 33.02
C ALA A 72 9.83 16.05 32.19
N GLU A 73 8.52 16.22 32.04
CA GLU A 73 7.91 17.38 31.38
C GLU A 73 8.22 18.69 32.10
N GLU A 74 8.11 18.71 33.44
CA GLU A 74 8.43 19.88 34.26
C GLU A 74 9.90 20.32 34.11
N GLU A 75 10.84 19.36 34.13
CA GLU A 75 12.27 19.65 33.93
C GLU A 75 12.58 20.12 32.51
N GLN A 76 11.88 19.59 31.51
CA GLN A 76 11.99 20.04 30.12
C GLN A 76 11.51 21.50 29.99
N ILE A 77 10.35 21.85 30.57
CA ILE A 77 9.82 23.22 30.57
C ILE A 77 10.79 24.18 31.27
N LYS A 78 11.36 23.79 32.43
CA LYS A 78 12.38 24.60 33.13
C LYS A 78 13.63 24.83 32.29
N HIS A 79 14.12 23.79 31.62
CA HIS A 79 15.28 23.91 30.73
C HIS A 79 15.01 24.91 29.60
N ILE A 80 13.85 24.84 28.97
CA ILE A 80 13.47 25.75 27.89
C ILE A 80 13.28 27.18 28.41
N ALA A 81 12.66 27.37 29.57
CA ALA A 81 12.54 28.67 30.20
C ALA A 81 13.91 29.33 30.46
N ASN A 82 14.91 28.52 30.87
CA ASN A 82 16.29 28.99 31.02
C ASN A 82 16.91 29.40 29.69
N LEU A 83 16.69 28.63 28.62
CA LEU A 83 17.18 28.96 27.27
C LEU A 83 16.54 30.26 26.74
N VAL A 84 15.23 30.45 26.93
CA VAL A 84 14.51 31.67 26.52
C VAL A 84 15.02 32.89 27.28
N ARG A 85 15.28 32.74 28.58
CA ARG A 85 15.87 33.81 29.40
C ARG A 85 17.27 34.16 28.95
N GLU A 86 18.14 33.17 28.74
CA GLU A 86 19.50 33.39 28.20
C GLU A 86 19.44 34.08 26.83
N PHE A 87 18.53 33.66 25.97
CA PHE A 87 18.30 34.28 24.66
C PHE A 87 17.89 35.76 24.80
N SER A 88 17.00 36.07 25.75
CA SER A 88 16.56 37.43 26.05
C SER A 88 17.70 38.30 26.59
N ASP A 89 18.50 37.77 27.52
CA ASP A 89 19.62 38.49 28.15
C ASP A 89 20.78 38.73 27.19
N ARG A 90 20.99 37.84 26.22
CA ARG A 90 21.96 38.01 25.12
C ARG A 90 21.43 38.85 23.95
N GLY A 91 20.27 39.49 24.08
CA GLY A 91 19.72 40.35 23.03
C GLY A 91 19.26 39.62 21.77
N GLY A 92 18.87 38.35 21.89
CA GLY A 92 18.35 37.55 20.78
C GLY A 92 19.39 36.79 19.96
N ASP A 93 20.51 36.41 20.60
CA ASP A 93 21.61 35.64 20.02
C ASP A 93 21.12 34.31 19.42
N ALA A 94 21.38 34.12 18.11
CA ALA A 94 20.97 32.92 17.37
C ALA A 94 21.67 31.64 17.86
N ARG A 95 22.82 31.77 18.54
CA ARG A 95 23.58 30.63 19.08
C ARG A 95 22.79 29.86 20.15
N VAL A 96 21.86 30.51 20.85
CA VAL A 96 21.07 29.86 21.91
C VAL A 96 20.06 28.88 21.31
N PRO A 97 19.20 29.25 20.33
CA PRO A 97 18.42 28.28 19.56
C PRO A 97 19.26 27.21 18.86
N GLU A 98 20.42 27.56 18.29
CA GLU A 98 21.29 26.60 17.60
C GLU A 98 21.84 25.50 18.53
N ARG A 99 22.23 25.89 19.75
CA ARG A 99 22.62 24.94 20.80
C ARG A 99 21.47 24.00 21.15
N TRP A 100 20.26 24.54 21.29
CA TRP A 100 19.08 23.74 21.59
C TRP A 100 18.74 22.74 20.48
N LEU A 101 18.84 23.14 19.20
CA LEU A 101 18.68 22.21 18.07
C LEU A 101 19.73 21.09 18.10
N THR A 102 20.95 21.39 18.55
CA THR A 102 22.00 20.39 18.74
C THR A 102 21.67 19.43 19.89
N GLU A 103 21.12 19.94 21.00
CA GLU A 103 20.61 19.13 22.11
C GLU A 103 19.45 18.21 21.69
N LEU A 104 18.62 18.64 20.73
CA LEU A 104 17.57 17.83 20.09
C LEU A 104 18.11 16.83 19.06
N GLY A 105 19.44 16.74 18.87
CA GLY A 105 20.06 15.79 17.94
C GLY A 105 20.00 16.21 16.47
N ILE A 106 19.57 17.44 16.16
CA ILE A 106 19.44 17.95 14.79
C ILE A 106 20.42 19.08 14.46
N GLY A 107 21.59 19.10 15.11
CA GLY A 107 22.64 20.09 14.85
C GLY A 107 23.14 20.09 13.39
N TRP A 108 23.01 18.96 12.69
CA TRP A 108 23.35 18.82 11.27
C TRP A 108 22.57 19.78 10.36
N VAL A 109 21.35 20.18 10.76
CA VAL A 109 20.50 21.12 10.01
C VAL A 109 21.19 22.48 9.83
N LEU A 110 22.09 22.85 10.75
CA LEU A 110 22.82 24.11 10.71
C LEU A 110 23.91 24.14 9.62
N HIS A 111 24.27 22.98 9.08
CA HIS A 111 25.34 22.79 8.11
C HIS A 111 24.83 22.24 6.77
N LEU A 112 23.53 22.43 6.48
CA LEU A 112 22.95 21.97 5.23
C LEU A 112 23.67 22.57 4.01
N PRO A 113 24.05 21.75 3.03
CA PRO A 113 24.69 22.24 1.82
C PRO A 113 23.71 23.07 0.98
N ILE A 114 24.25 24.04 0.24
CA ILE A 114 23.45 24.93 -0.62
C ILE A 114 22.78 24.08 -1.72
N PRO A 115 21.44 24.12 -1.83
CA PRO A 115 20.73 23.40 -2.89
C PRO A 115 21.20 23.84 -4.29
N GLY A 116 21.63 22.90 -5.13
CA GLY A 116 21.95 23.14 -6.54
C GLY A 116 23.41 23.50 -6.86
N VAL A 117 24.31 23.58 -5.87
CA VAL A 117 25.75 23.61 -6.15
C VAL A 117 26.22 22.16 -6.21
N ALA A 118 26.47 21.67 -7.42
CA ALA A 118 26.98 20.32 -7.64
C ALA A 118 28.17 20.03 -6.74
N ALA A 119 28.21 18.81 -6.19
CA ALA A 119 29.39 18.20 -5.59
C ALA A 119 30.47 17.92 -6.66
N SER A 120 30.90 18.95 -7.41
CA SER A 120 31.83 18.80 -8.55
C SER A 120 33.25 19.33 -8.29
N SER A 121 33.59 19.73 -7.06
CA SER A 121 35.01 20.06 -6.73
C SER A 121 35.59 19.34 -5.52
N ALA A 122 34.88 18.36 -4.94
CA ALA A 122 35.40 17.52 -3.85
C ALA A 122 34.97 16.05 -3.98
N ALA A 123 34.91 15.53 -5.20
CA ALA A 123 34.57 14.13 -5.47
C ALA A 123 35.63 13.12 -4.96
N GLY A 124 36.64 13.57 -4.20
CA GLY A 124 37.69 12.74 -3.64
C GLY A 124 37.59 12.44 -2.14
N GLU A 125 36.82 13.19 -1.33
CA GLU A 125 36.90 13.06 0.14
C GLU A 125 35.58 13.07 0.93
N LEU A 126 34.42 13.28 0.32
CA LEU A 126 33.13 13.12 1.03
C LEU A 126 32.14 12.33 0.17
N GLY A 127 32.33 11.02 0.15
CA GLY A 127 31.24 10.09 -0.14
C GLY A 127 30.22 10.10 1.01
N GLN A 128 29.45 11.18 1.14
CA GLN A 128 28.34 11.24 2.09
C GLN A 128 27.06 10.82 1.37
N THR A 129 26.65 9.59 1.64
CA THR A 129 25.35 9.04 1.27
C THR A 129 24.23 9.85 1.92
N TYR A 130 23.02 9.78 1.37
CA TYR A 130 21.79 10.31 1.97
C TYR A 130 21.52 9.86 3.43
N GLU A 131 22.31 8.92 3.94
CA GLU A 131 22.22 8.32 5.27
C GLU A 131 22.62 9.28 6.43
N GLU A 132 23.27 10.41 6.15
CA GLU A 132 23.67 11.36 7.21
C GLU A 132 22.54 12.33 7.63
N TYR A 133 21.53 12.52 6.78
CA TYR A 133 20.40 13.43 7.04
C TYR A 133 19.13 12.67 7.42
N ASP A 134 18.90 12.56 8.72
CA ASP A 134 17.83 11.73 9.27
C ASP A 134 16.49 12.50 9.38
N ALA A 135 15.62 12.31 8.39
CA ALA A 135 14.26 12.84 8.40
C ALA A 135 13.46 12.44 9.67
N PRO A 136 13.54 11.19 10.17
CA PRO A 136 13.03 10.82 11.49
C PRO A 136 13.46 11.74 12.63
N SER A 137 14.76 12.02 12.79
CA SER A 137 15.26 12.95 13.81
C SER A 137 14.70 14.37 13.64
N TRP A 138 14.57 14.86 12.39
CA TRP A 138 13.95 16.16 12.12
C TRP A 138 12.46 16.18 12.49
N ILE A 139 11.70 15.13 12.15
CA ILE A 139 10.28 14.99 12.46
C ILE A 139 10.07 14.96 13.98
N TRP A 140 10.90 14.21 14.70
CA TRP A 140 10.87 14.16 16.15
C TRP A 140 11.13 15.55 16.76
N ALA A 141 12.19 16.24 16.31
CA ALA A 141 12.51 17.58 16.80
C ALA A 141 11.39 18.59 16.50
N LEU A 142 10.77 18.52 15.32
CA LEU A 142 9.60 19.36 15.00
C LEU A 142 8.45 19.08 15.97
N SER A 143 8.16 17.82 16.27
CA SER A 143 7.13 17.43 17.24
C SER A 143 7.41 18.02 18.62
N GLN A 144 8.65 17.91 19.12
CA GLN A 144 9.02 18.48 20.42
C GLN A 144 8.84 20.00 20.45
N ILE A 145 9.30 20.70 19.41
CA ILE A 145 9.17 22.16 19.33
C ILE A 145 7.70 22.57 19.32
N VAL A 146 6.86 21.89 18.53
CA VAL A 146 5.41 22.16 18.46
C VAL A 146 4.75 21.92 19.81
N GLU A 147 5.02 20.77 20.44
CA GLU A 147 4.48 20.41 21.75
C GLU A 147 4.84 21.48 22.80
N ILE A 148 6.11 21.89 22.84
CA ILE A 148 6.57 22.95 23.74
C ILE A 148 5.85 24.27 23.44
N ILE A 149 5.72 24.68 22.18
CA ILE A 149 5.00 25.90 21.81
C ILE A 149 3.54 25.85 22.28
N VAL A 150 2.90 24.68 22.23
CA VAL A 150 1.52 24.47 22.68
C VAL A 150 1.40 24.44 24.21
N LEU A 151 2.41 23.94 24.92
CA LEU A 151 2.45 23.89 26.39
C LEU A 151 2.86 25.23 27.03
N THR A 152 3.65 26.04 26.34
CA THR A 152 4.18 27.32 26.84
C THR A 152 3.11 28.37 27.21
N PRO A 153 1.88 28.41 26.66
CA PRO A 153 0.85 29.35 27.10
C PRO A 153 0.21 29.02 28.46
N LEU A 154 0.58 27.94 29.16
CA LEU A 154 -0.08 27.56 30.40
C LEU A 154 0.56 28.18 31.65
N LYS A 155 -0.12 29.22 32.13
CA LYS A 155 -0.12 29.80 33.48
C LYS A 155 0.11 28.80 34.62
N GLN A 156 1.35 28.43 34.97
CA GLN A 156 1.68 27.76 36.24
C GLN A 156 3.09 28.08 36.77
N LEU A 157 3.53 29.33 36.72
CA LEU A 157 4.70 29.75 37.51
C LEU A 157 4.39 31.01 38.34
N PRO A 158 4.79 31.07 39.63
CA PRO A 158 4.31 32.10 40.56
C PRO A 158 4.68 33.52 40.14
N ASN A 159 3.68 34.40 40.28
CA ASN A 159 3.62 35.81 39.89
C ASN A 159 4.90 36.65 40.12
N ASN A 160 5.16 37.50 39.10
CA ASN A 160 5.93 38.77 39.12
C ASN A 160 7.33 38.82 38.46
N TYR A 161 7.68 37.89 37.55
CA TYR A 161 8.99 37.92 36.86
C TYR A 161 8.99 37.86 35.32
N TYR A 162 7.83 37.86 34.62
CA TYR A 162 7.75 37.18 33.31
C TYR A 162 7.54 38.01 32.03
N GLU A 163 7.40 39.34 32.07
CA GLU A 163 7.02 40.08 30.84
C GLU A 163 8.11 40.05 29.75
N LYS A 164 9.39 40.03 30.14
CA LYS A 164 10.53 40.01 29.20
C LYS A 164 10.70 38.62 28.55
N GLU A 165 10.51 37.55 29.32
CA GLU A 165 10.58 36.16 28.86
C GLU A 165 9.38 35.77 28.00
N GLU A 166 8.17 36.22 28.37
CA GLU A 166 6.93 36.01 27.60
C GLU A 166 7.03 36.64 26.20
N GLN A 167 7.65 37.83 26.09
CA GLN A 167 7.91 38.48 24.79
C GLN A 167 9.09 37.86 24.02
N ALA A 168 10.00 37.14 24.69
CA ALA A 168 11.19 36.54 24.08
C ALA A 168 10.92 35.13 23.53
N ALA A 169 10.04 34.34 24.17
CA ALA A 169 9.74 32.97 23.78
C ALA A 169 9.30 32.82 22.30
N PRO A 170 8.39 33.65 21.74
CA PRO A 170 7.97 33.51 20.35
C PRO A 170 9.13 33.74 19.37
N LYS A 171 10.01 34.71 19.68
CA LYS A 171 11.19 35.02 18.87
C LYS A 171 12.22 33.89 18.94
N PHE A 172 12.37 33.26 20.10
CA PHE A 172 13.23 32.10 20.29
C PHE A 172 12.76 30.92 19.43
N PHE A 173 11.49 30.52 19.55
CA PHE A 173 10.92 29.42 18.76
C PHE A 173 10.91 29.72 17.27
N GLN A 174 10.58 30.95 16.87
CA GLN A 174 10.64 31.36 15.47
C GLN A 174 12.05 31.19 14.91
N LYS A 175 13.09 31.61 15.64
CA LYS A 175 14.49 31.44 15.20
C LYS A 175 14.88 29.97 15.09
N ALA A 176 14.51 29.14 16.08
CA ALA A 176 14.76 27.70 16.03
C ALA A 176 14.11 27.07 14.79
N MET A 177 12.85 27.37 14.53
CA MET A 177 12.12 26.82 13.37
C MET A 177 12.66 27.33 12.04
N LEU A 178 13.02 28.62 11.93
CA LEU A 178 13.64 29.17 10.72
C LEU A 178 14.95 28.46 10.35
N LYS A 179 15.68 27.94 11.32
CA LYS A 179 16.89 27.13 11.08
C LYS A 179 16.56 25.72 10.60
N MET A 180 15.41 25.16 10.99
CA MET A 180 14.94 23.82 10.56
C MET A 180 14.35 23.76 9.16
N LEU A 181 13.66 24.82 8.73
CA LEU A 181 12.93 24.83 7.46
C LEU A 181 13.78 24.65 6.18
N PRO A 182 15.06 25.08 6.10
CA PRO A 182 15.91 24.83 4.93
C PRO A 182 16.06 23.35 4.58
N PHE A 183 15.92 22.44 5.55
CA PHE A 183 15.93 20.99 5.30
C PHE A 183 14.82 20.57 4.32
N VAL A 184 13.64 21.19 4.43
CA VAL A 184 12.51 20.91 3.53
C VAL A 184 12.86 21.32 2.10
N ASP A 185 13.50 22.48 1.92
CA ASP A 185 13.95 22.92 0.60
C ASP A 185 15.01 21.99 0.02
N TRP A 186 15.93 21.51 0.87
CA TRP A 186 16.97 20.58 0.47
C TRP A 186 16.38 19.24 0.02
N ILE A 187 15.48 18.61 0.78
CA ILE A 187 14.84 17.34 0.36
C ILE A 187 14.08 17.53 -0.96
N VAL A 188 13.32 18.63 -1.09
CA VAL A 188 12.57 18.93 -2.32
C VAL A 188 13.50 19.06 -3.52
N ALA A 189 14.62 19.75 -3.37
CA ALA A 189 15.61 19.93 -4.44
C ALA A 189 16.30 18.60 -4.78
N SER A 190 16.75 17.85 -3.77
CA SER A 190 17.41 16.55 -3.94
C SER A 190 16.49 15.53 -4.61
N SER A 191 15.19 15.54 -4.29
CA SER A 191 14.21 14.65 -4.92
C SER A 191 13.96 14.98 -6.39
N GLY A 192 14.16 16.23 -6.80
CA GLY A 192 14.03 16.67 -8.19
C GLY A 192 15.31 16.49 -9.03
N MET A 193 16.48 16.37 -8.40
CA MET A 193 17.77 16.19 -9.07
C MET A 193 18.12 14.73 -9.36
N ASN A 194 17.42 13.79 -8.73
CA ASN A 194 17.65 12.37 -8.96
C ASN A 194 17.20 11.98 -10.37
N MET A 195 18.17 11.56 -11.21
CA MET A 195 17.92 10.97 -12.53
C MET A 195 17.00 9.74 -12.44
N GLU A 196 16.91 9.14 -11.24
CA GLU A 196 16.03 8.03 -10.93
C GLU A 196 15.25 8.31 -9.62
N PRO A 197 13.97 8.72 -9.68
CA PRO A 197 13.16 8.91 -8.48
C PRO A 197 12.90 7.57 -7.80
N THR A 198 13.35 7.42 -6.56
CA THR A 198 13.19 6.20 -5.76
C THR A 198 11.94 6.24 -4.89
N TYR A 199 11.45 5.07 -4.50
CA TYR A 199 10.39 4.95 -3.50
C TYR A 199 10.78 5.57 -2.16
N GLU A 200 12.07 5.55 -1.81
CA GLU A 200 12.62 6.15 -0.60
C GLU A 200 12.49 7.69 -0.59
N ASN A 201 12.70 8.34 -1.74
CA ASN A 201 12.49 9.78 -1.88
C ASN A 201 11.03 10.14 -1.60
N LEU A 202 10.10 9.37 -2.15
CA LEU A 202 8.66 9.56 -1.94
C LEU A 202 8.28 9.34 -0.48
N SER A 203 8.75 8.27 0.15
CA SER A 203 8.51 7.97 1.58
C SER A 203 9.04 9.08 2.49
N THR A 204 10.25 9.58 2.24
CA THR A 204 10.86 10.66 3.02
C THR A 204 10.08 11.96 2.90
N LEU A 205 9.71 12.35 1.68
CA LEU A 205 8.88 13.52 1.41
C LEU A 205 7.50 13.41 2.10
N LEU A 206 6.87 12.24 2.03
CA LEU A 206 5.58 11.98 2.68
C LEU A 206 5.65 12.11 4.20
N ALA A 207 6.72 11.57 4.82
CA ALA A 207 6.93 11.67 6.26
C ALA A 207 7.11 13.13 6.71
N VAL A 208 7.95 13.90 6.01
CA VAL A 208 8.18 15.33 6.29
C VAL A 208 6.92 16.16 6.06
N HIS A 209 6.23 15.95 4.95
CA HIS A 209 4.96 16.61 4.66
C HIS A 209 3.93 16.29 5.75
N GLY A 210 3.81 15.03 6.19
CA GLY A 210 2.88 14.65 7.25
C GLY A 210 3.19 15.28 8.59
N ALA A 211 4.47 15.43 8.94
CA ALA A 211 4.87 16.15 10.14
C ALA A 211 4.49 17.64 10.07
N LEU A 212 4.74 18.31 8.95
CA LEU A 212 4.35 19.70 8.71
C LEU A 212 2.83 19.89 8.81
N SER A 213 2.08 18.96 8.20
CA SER A 213 0.62 18.96 8.16
C SER A 213 -0.03 18.81 9.53
N LYS A 214 0.66 18.15 10.48
CA LYS A 214 0.25 18.02 11.89
C LYS A 214 0.68 19.22 12.74
N ALA A 215 1.85 19.78 12.45
CA ALA A 215 2.43 20.89 13.22
C ALA A 215 1.64 22.19 13.04
N PHE A 216 1.21 22.50 11.80
CA PHE A 216 0.51 23.76 11.48
C PHE A 216 -0.78 23.98 12.28
N PRO A 217 -1.74 23.04 12.35
CA PRO A 217 -2.99 23.27 13.09
C PRO A 217 -2.79 23.39 14.60
N GLN A 218 -1.84 22.64 15.16
CA GLN A 218 -1.54 22.67 16.60
C GLN A 218 -0.98 24.02 17.03
N ILE A 219 -0.03 24.54 16.24
CA ILE A 219 0.52 25.88 16.42
C ILE A 219 -0.62 26.91 16.32
N GLN A 220 -1.45 26.84 15.27
CA GLN A 220 -2.58 27.77 15.08
C GLN A 220 -3.57 27.79 16.26
N LEU A 221 -3.96 26.62 16.78
CA LEU A 221 -4.89 26.52 17.93
C LEU A 221 -4.31 27.12 19.22
N ALA A 222 -3.00 27.01 19.45
CA ALA A 222 -2.34 27.60 20.61
C ALA A 222 -2.44 29.14 20.61
N SER A 223 -2.47 29.77 19.43
CA SER A 223 -2.61 31.24 19.31
C SER A 223 -3.98 31.77 19.71
N ASP A 224 -5.04 31.05 19.39
CA ASP A 224 -6.41 31.51 19.64
C ASP A 224 -6.77 31.48 21.15
N SER A 225 -5.98 30.76 21.95
CA SER A 225 -6.17 30.62 23.41
C SER A 225 -5.52 31.74 24.25
N SER A 226 -4.68 32.59 23.66
CA SER A 226 -3.89 33.62 24.37
C SER A 226 -4.56 35.01 24.36
N LEU A 227 -5.37 35.33 25.37
CA LEU A 227 -5.93 36.68 25.58
C LEU A 227 -4.98 37.59 26.41
N GLY A 228 -4.38 38.62 25.79
CA GLY A 228 -3.59 39.67 26.47
C GLY A 228 -3.03 40.75 25.52
N SER A 229 -2.50 41.89 26.02
CA SER A 229 -1.92 42.96 25.18
C SER A 229 -0.58 42.58 24.51
N SER A 230 0.17 41.64 25.11
CA SER A 230 1.30 40.90 24.52
C SER A 230 0.90 40.07 23.28
N ALA A 231 -0.41 39.77 23.13
CA ALA A 231 -0.93 38.92 22.07
C ALA A 231 -0.75 39.50 20.67
N GLN A 232 -0.57 40.80 20.47
CA GLN A 232 -0.40 41.36 19.12
C GLN A 232 0.97 41.04 18.50
N VAL A 233 2.06 41.15 19.28
CA VAL A 233 3.42 40.82 18.81
C VAL A 233 3.58 39.30 18.70
N PHE A 234 3.05 38.58 19.69
CA PHE A 234 2.95 37.12 19.67
C PHE A 234 2.20 36.63 18.43
N SER A 235 1.00 37.16 18.17
CA SER A 235 0.18 36.83 17.01
C SER A 235 0.88 37.12 15.68
N ARG A 236 1.59 38.25 15.54
CA ARG A 236 2.34 38.54 14.30
C ARG A 236 3.48 37.56 14.03
N ILE A 237 4.29 37.26 15.03
CA ILE A 237 5.41 36.31 14.91
C ILE A 237 4.89 34.91 14.61
N HIS A 238 3.83 34.52 15.30
CA HIS A 238 3.20 33.23 15.15
C HIS A 238 2.51 33.08 13.79
N ASN A 239 1.75 34.07 13.33
CA ASN A 239 1.13 34.08 12.00
C ASN A 239 2.18 33.98 10.88
N ASN A 240 3.33 34.63 11.04
CA ASN A 240 4.44 34.50 10.08
C ASN A 240 4.99 33.07 10.06
N LEU A 241 5.19 32.45 11.23
CA LEU A 241 5.66 31.07 11.34
C LEU A 241 4.67 30.07 10.72
N VAL A 242 3.39 30.23 11.03
CA VAL A 242 2.27 29.47 10.46
C VAL A 242 2.26 29.57 8.94
N ARG A 243 2.40 30.78 8.38
CA ARG A 243 2.51 31.01 6.92
C ARG A 243 3.73 30.33 6.31
N LEU A 244 4.88 30.36 6.99
CA LEU A 244 6.10 29.71 6.51
C LEU A 244 5.96 28.19 6.49
N LEU A 245 5.38 27.59 7.55
CA LEU A 245 5.12 26.15 7.62
C LEU A 245 4.14 25.72 6.53
N ALA A 246 3.05 26.47 6.32
CA ALA A 246 2.09 26.21 5.25
C ALA A 246 2.76 26.30 3.87
N ALA A 247 3.61 27.29 3.63
CA ALA A 247 4.36 27.40 2.37
C ALA A 247 5.32 26.21 2.16
N LYS A 248 5.95 25.70 3.23
CA LYS A 248 6.79 24.49 3.16
C LYS A 248 5.97 23.22 2.94
N GLU A 249 4.79 23.10 3.56
CA GLU A 249 3.86 22.00 3.33
C GLU A 249 3.43 21.95 1.87
N VAL A 250 2.98 23.07 1.30
CA VAL A 250 2.60 23.17 -0.12
C VAL A 250 3.76 22.76 -1.03
N LYS A 251 4.97 23.30 -0.78
CA LYS A 251 6.16 22.95 -1.57
C LYS A 251 6.52 21.46 -1.48
N ALA A 252 6.41 20.86 -0.30
CA ALA A 252 6.61 19.42 -0.14
C ALA A 252 5.51 18.62 -0.88
N GLY A 253 4.25 19.07 -0.85
CA GLY A 253 3.15 18.47 -1.61
C GLY A 253 3.33 18.60 -3.14
N ASP A 254 3.94 19.68 -3.60
CA ASP A 254 4.38 19.87 -4.99
C ASP A 254 5.45 18.86 -5.40
N ALA A 255 6.46 18.66 -4.56
CA ALA A 255 7.49 17.66 -4.78
C ALA A 255 6.93 16.23 -4.78
N ILE A 256 6.08 15.87 -3.80
CA ILE A 256 5.41 14.56 -3.72
C ILE A 256 4.68 14.26 -5.02
N TRP A 257 3.84 15.19 -5.47
CA TRP A 257 3.09 15.04 -6.71
C TRP A 257 4.00 14.89 -7.93
N SER A 258 5.08 15.67 -8.01
CA SER A 258 6.05 15.57 -9.09
C SER A 258 6.72 14.20 -9.13
N VAL A 259 7.21 13.71 -7.99
CA VAL A 259 7.84 12.39 -7.87
C VAL A 259 6.86 11.28 -8.22
N MET A 260 5.61 11.35 -7.74
CA MET A 260 4.56 10.40 -8.10
C MET A 260 4.31 10.35 -9.61
N LYS A 261 4.24 11.51 -10.27
CA LYS A 261 4.08 11.57 -11.74
C LYS A 261 5.26 10.95 -12.47
N GLN A 262 6.48 11.21 -12.03
CA GLN A 262 7.70 10.65 -12.64
C GLN A 262 7.76 9.13 -12.49
N ILE A 263 7.50 8.62 -11.27
CA ILE A 263 7.42 7.18 -11.02
C ILE A 263 6.32 6.56 -11.89
N ARG A 264 5.13 7.16 -11.93
CA ARG A 264 4.00 6.68 -12.75
C ARG A 264 4.33 6.65 -14.24
N ALA A 265 4.92 7.71 -14.78
CA ALA A 265 5.32 7.77 -16.18
C ALA A 265 6.30 6.64 -16.51
N ARG A 266 7.35 6.48 -15.68
CA ARG A 266 8.38 5.48 -15.89
C ARG A 266 7.89 4.04 -15.83
N ILE A 267 7.02 3.70 -14.86
CA ILE A 267 6.52 2.32 -14.70
C ILE A 267 5.47 1.95 -15.75
N LEU A 268 4.82 2.94 -16.37
CA LEU A 268 3.83 2.73 -17.44
C LEU A 268 4.42 2.92 -18.84
N GLU A 269 5.63 3.48 -18.97
CA GLU A 269 6.31 3.61 -20.24
C GLU A 269 6.72 2.23 -20.79
N PRO A 270 6.34 1.91 -22.04
CA PRO A 270 6.83 0.71 -22.71
C PRO A 270 8.33 0.88 -22.99
N THR A 271 9.17 0.23 -22.19
CA THR A 271 10.62 0.19 -22.39
C THR A 271 11.00 -1.01 -23.26
N ASP A 272 12.04 -0.90 -24.10
CA ASP A 272 12.56 -2.04 -24.89
C ASP A 272 13.00 -3.20 -23.98
N ASP A 273 13.46 -2.92 -22.76
CA ASP A 273 13.80 -3.91 -21.73
C ASP A 273 12.58 -4.65 -21.13
N ASN A 274 11.36 -4.21 -21.47
CA ASN A 274 10.11 -4.88 -21.10
C ASN A 274 9.63 -5.86 -22.18
N LEU A 275 10.39 -6.08 -23.26
CA LEU A 275 10.11 -7.20 -24.14
C LEU A 275 10.25 -8.47 -23.31
N ALA A 276 9.11 -9.07 -22.93
CA ALA A 276 9.10 -10.34 -22.24
C ALA A 276 10.00 -11.32 -23.01
N PRO A 277 10.98 -11.96 -22.35
CA PRO A 277 11.85 -12.93 -23.03
C PRO A 277 10.93 -14.00 -23.60
N GLU A 278 10.81 -14.02 -24.93
CA GLU A 278 10.08 -15.01 -25.73
C GLU A 278 8.80 -15.53 -25.06
N GLY A 279 7.80 -14.67 -24.88
CA GLY A 279 6.43 -15.11 -24.58
C GLY A 279 6.22 -15.88 -23.27
N SER A 280 6.95 -15.58 -22.19
CA SER A 280 6.70 -16.23 -20.90
C SER A 280 5.28 -16.00 -20.36
N SER A 281 4.68 -17.01 -19.71
CA SER A 281 3.41 -16.88 -19.00
C SER A 281 3.54 -16.24 -17.60
N ASP A 282 4.76 -16.00 -17.08
CA ASP A 282 4.98 -15.49 -15.72
C ASP A 282 4.50 -14.03 -15.54
N ILE A 283 4.51 -13.55 -14.30
CA ILE A 283 4.18 -12.16 -13.96
C ILE A 283 5.21 -11.23 -14.60
N HIS A 284 4.72 -10.30 -15.40
CA HIS A 284 5.50 -9.33 -16.13
C HIS A 284 6.24 -8.35 -15.19
N LYS A 285 7.41 -7.87 -15.61
CA LYS A 285 8.23 -6.94 -14.83
C LYS A 285 7.47 -5.63 -14.55
N ALA A 286 6.77 -5.09 -15.55
CA ALA A 286 5.94 -3.90 -15.36
C ALA A 286 4.84 -4.13 -14.31
N THR A 287 4.21 -5.31 -14.33
CA THR A 287 3.22 -5.70 -13.31
C THR A 287 3.81 -5.70 -11.91
N ARG A 288 5.01 -6.27 -11.72
CA ARG A 288 5.69 -6.26 -10.41
C ARG A 288 6.01 -4.84 -9.93
N SER A 289 6.48 -3.97 -10.83
CA SER A 289 6.81 -2.57 -10.52
C SER A 289 5.57 -1.76 -10.14
N VAL A 290 4.50 -1.86 -10.94
CA VAL A 290 3.23 -1.17 -10.66
C VAL A 290 2.61 -1.65 -9.37
N ILE A 291 2.60 -2.96 -9.11
CA ILE A 291 2.05 -3.49 -7.86
C ILE A 291 2.86 -3.06 -6.64
N SER A 292 4.19 -2.99 -6.76
CA SER A 292 5.05 -2.46 -5.69
C SER A 292 4.74 -0.99 -5.42
N TYR A 293 4.52 -0.19 -6.47
CA TYR A 293 4.11 1.20 -6.34
C TYR A 293 2.72 1.35 -5.71
N ILE A 294 1.73 0.56 -6.14
CA ILE A 294 0.38 0.57 -5.55
C ILE A 294 0.44 0.23 -4.06
N ARG A 295 1.20 -0.79 -3.65
CA ARG A 295 1.39 -1.14 -2.23
C ARG A 295 2.02 0.00 -1.44
N LEU A 296 2.99 0.71 -2.03
CA LEU A 296 3.57 1.89 -1.41
C LEU A 296 2.53 3.00 -1.20
N LEU A 297 1.71 3.29 -2.21
CA LEU A 297 0.62 4.28 -2.10
C LEU A 297 -0.39 3.87 -1.02
N GLN A 298 -0.76 2.60 -0.96
CA GLN A 298 -1.67 2.05 0.05
C GLN A 298 -1.10 2.16 1.46
N ALA A 299 0.18 1.81 1.67
CA ALA A 299 0.86 1.92 2.96
C ALA A 299 0.96 3.38 3.44
N ASN A 300 0.96 4.35 2.52
CA ASN A 300 1.03 5.77 2.82
C ASN A 300 -0.32 6.50 2.69
N ASN A 301 -1.45 5.78 2.65
CA ASN A 301 -2.79 6.36 2.57
C ASN A 301 -3.19 7.18 3.83
N HIS A 302 -2.30 7.30 4.82
CA HIS A 302 -2.53 8.07 6.03
C HIS A 302 -2.49 9.59 5.76
N SER A 303 -3.65 10.20 5.50
CA SER A 303 -3.97 11.64 5.45
C SER A 303 -3.13 12.55 4.53
N SER A 304 -1.80 12.48 4.52
CA SER A 304 -0.90 13.37 3.78
C SER A 304 -0.90 13.09 2.29
N LEU A 305 -0.72 11.83 1.90
CA LEU A 305 -0.82 11.42 0.50
C LEU A 305 -2.23 11.68 -0.03
N ALA A 306 -3.25 11.25 0.71
CA ALA A 306 -4.65 11.47 0.36
C ALA A 306 -4.96 12.96 0.17
N ARG A 307 -4.47 13.85 1.05
CA ARG A 307 -4.63 15.31 0.91
C ARG A 307 -3.93 15.85 -0.34
N VAL A 308 -2.69 15.46 -0.60
CA VAL A 308 -1.95 15.90 -1.80
C VAL A 308 -2.70 15.48 -3.07
N VAL A 309 -3.18 14.24 -3.11
CA VAL A 309 -3.93 13.73 -4.27
C VAL A 309 -5.28 14.43 -4.41
N SER A 310 -6.04 14.62 -3.33
CA SER A 310 -7.35 15.29 -3.37
C SER A 310 -7.29 16.73 -3.89
N VAL A 311 -6.17 17.44 -3.70
CA VAL A 311 -6.00 18.80 -4.22
C VAL A 311 -5.65 18.82 -5.71
N LYS A 312 -5.00 17.76 -6.22
CA LYS A 312 -4.33 17.79 -7.54
C LYS A 312 -4.94 16.85 -8.56
N TYR A 313 -5.67 15.84 -8.12
CA TYR A 313 -6.30 14.84 -8.96
C TYR A 313 -7.80 15.06 -8.98
N LEU A 314 -8.34 15.31 -10.18
CA LEU A 314 -9.78 15.42 -10.39
C LEU A 314 -10.35 14.02 -10.64
N THR A 315 -11.22 13.56 -9.75
CA THR A 315 -11.91 12.28 -9.91
C THR A 315 -12.94 12.36 -11.03
N HIS A 316 -12.93 11.38 -11.94
CA HIS A 316 -13.97 11.23 -12.95
C HIS A 316 -15.24 10.55 -12.40
N ASN A 317 -15.12 9.80 -11.31
CA ASN A 317 -16.22 9.02 -10.73
C ASN A 317 -16.64 9.60 -9.37
N ALA A 318 -17.87 10.12 -9.30
CA ALA A 318 -18.43 10.64 -8.06
C ALA A 318 -18.50 9.52 -6.99
N GLY A 319 -17.95 9.79 -5.81
CA GLY A 319 -18.02 8.87 -4.65
C GLY A 319 -16.83 7.93 -4.46
N VAL A 320 -15.84 7.91 -5.37
CA VAL A 320 -14.59 7.17 -5.17
C VAL A 320 -13.51 8.14 -4.66
N PRO A 321 -12.77 7.82 -3.59
CA PRO A 321 -11.67 8.66 -3.13
C PRO A 321 -10.63 8.92 -4.23
N PRO A 322 -10.07 10.15 -4.34
CA PRO A 322 -9.12 10.50 -5.40
C PRO A 322 -7.91 9.58 -5.56
N LEU A 323 -7.36 9.10 -4.43
CA LEU A 323 -6.24 8.15 -4.45
C LEU A 323 -6.66 6.79 -5.04
N ASP A 324 -7.84 6.29 -4.67
CA ASP A 324 -8.33 5.01 -5.14
C ASP A 324 -8.67 5.07 -6.64
N SER A 325 -9.27 6.18 -7.08
CA SER A 325 -9.51 6.44 -8.51
C SER A 325 -8.21 6.40 -9.30
N MET A 326 -7.14 7.02 -8.80
CA MET A 326 -5.82 6.97 -9.44
C MET A 326 -5.23 5.56 -9.46
N ILE A 327 -5.35 4.79 -8.37
CA ILE A 327 -4.87 3.41 -8.32
C ILE A 327 -5.58 2.55 -9.38
N ILE A 328 -6.90 2.70 -9.51
CA ILE A 328 -7.71 2.01 -10.53
C ILE A 328 -7.27 2.41 -11.95
N GLU A 329 -6.99 3.70 -12.17
CA GLU A 329 -6.52 4.21 -13.46
C GLU A 329 -5.15 3.61 -13.82
N ILE A 330 -4.19 3.62 -12.88
CA ILE A 330 -2.86 3.03 -13.07
C ILE A 330 -2.97 1.53 -13.42
N ALA A 331 -3.82 0.80 -12.68
CA ALA A 331 -4.05 -0.62 -12.94
C ALA A 331 -4.67 -0.86 -14.32
N SER A 332 -5.65 -0.04 -14.70
CA SER A 332 -6.31 -0.13 -16.02
C SER A 332 -5.33 0.17 -17.16
N SER A 333 -4.46 1.17 -17.01
CA SER A 333 -3.41 1.48 -17.99
C SER A 333 -2.40 0.32 -18.13
N LEU A 334 -2.01 -0.31 -17.02
CA LEU A 334 -1.16 -1.49 -17.05
C LEU A 334 -1.84 -2.66 -17.78
N GLU A 335 -3.11 -2.95 -17.47
CA GLU A 335 -3.87 -4.01 -18.15
C GLU A 335 -3.92 -3.78 -19.67
N GLU A 336 -4.13 -2.54 -20.11
CA GLU A 336 -4.13 -2.19 -21.54
C GLU A 336 -2.75 -2.39 -22.19
N ASN A 337 -1.68 -1.98 -21.51
CA ASN A 337 -0.32 -2.17 -21.99
C ASN A 337 0.03 -3.66 -22.13
N LEU A 338 -0.31 -4.48 -21.12
CA LEU A 338 -0.12 -5.92 -21.17
C LEU A 338 -0.93 -6.57 -22.29
N ALA A 339 -2.16 -6.11 -22.54
CA ALA A 339 -2.99 -6.59 -23.64
C ALA A 339 -2.31 -6.32 -25.00
N LYS A 340 -1.84 -5.09 -25.23
CA LYS A 340 -1.11 -4.73 -26.46
C LYS A 340 0.17 -5.53 -26.64
N GLU A 341 0.97 -5.66 -25.57
CA GLU A 341 2.22 -6.43 -25.61
C GLU A 341 1.96 -7.91 -25.93
N SER A 342 0.88 -8.47 -25.37
CA SER A 342 0.49 -9.85 -25.59
C SER A 342 0.12 -10.17 -27.04
N GLU A 343 -0.20 -9.18 -27.88
CA GLU A 343 -0.51 -9.39 -29.30
C GLU A 343 0.69 -9.93 -30.10
N SER A 344 1.91 -9.74 -29.59
CA SER A 344 3.13 -10.28 -30.18
C SER A 344 3.36 -11.78 -29.93
N PHE A 345 2.55 -12.40 -29.06
CA PHE A 345 2.74 -13.80 -28.67
C PHE A 345 2.32 -14.73 -29.82
N PRO A 346 3.19 -15.66 -30.24
CA PRO A 346 2.87 -16.58 -31.35
C PRO A 346 1.82 -17.62 -30.96
N ASP A 347 1.81 -18.05 -29.70
CA ASP A 347 0.86 -19.04 -29.19
C ASP A 347 -0.30 -18.34 -28.46
N CYS A 348 -1.53 -18.55 -28.97
CA CYS A 348 -2.74 -17.97 -28.40
C CYS A 348 -3.02 -18.46 -26.96
N GLY A 349 -2.72 -19.72 -26.65
CA GLY A 349 -2.89 -20.29 -25.32
C GLY A 349 -1.95 -19.60 -24.32
N LEU A 350 -0.67 -19.49 -24.70
CA LEU A 350 0.36 -18.83 -23.90
C LEU A 350 0.02 -17.36 -23.65
N ARG A 351 -0.46 -16.66 -24.68
CA ARG A 351 -0.96 -15.29 -24.60
C ARG A 351 -2.06 -15.14 -23.54
N PHE A 352 -3.09 -15.98 -23.60
CA PHE A 352 -4.20 -15.89 -22.65
C PHE A 352 -3.80 -16.32 -21.25
N LEU A 353 -2.84 -17.23 -21.10
CA LEU A 353 -2.29 -17.60 -19.80
C LEU A 353 -1.50 -16.44 -19.18
N PHE A 354 -0.67 -15.75 -19.97
CA PHE A 354 0.04 -14.54 -19.56
C PHE A 354 -0.92 -13.46 -19.06
N LEU A 355 -1.97 -13.16 -19.83
CA LEU A 355 -2.99 -12.19 -19.44
C LEU A 355 -3.73 -12.61 -18.16
N THR A 356 -4.07 -13.90 -18.05
CA THR A 356 -4.73 -14.44 -16.85
C THR A 356 -3.87 -14.25 -15.60
N ASN A 357 -2.58 -14.62 -15.66
CA ASN A 357 -1.66 -14.52 -14.52
C ASN A 357 -1.47 -13.06 -14.07
N ASN A 358 -1.25 -12.16 -15.02
CA ASN A 358 -1.01 -10.75 -14.70
C ASN A 358 -2.29 -10.05 -14.21
N SER A 359 -3.43 -10.24 -14.87
CA SER A 359 -4.70 -9.66 -14.42
C SER A 359 -5.16 -10.22 -13.07
N TYR A 360 -4.95 -11.51 -12.80
CA TYR A 360 -5.26 -12.08 -11.49
C TYR A 360 -4.37 -11.49 -10.39
N TYR A 361 -3.08 -11.31 -10.65
CA TYR A 361 -2.18 -10.70 -9.68
C TYR A 361 -2.55 -9.24 -9.38
N ILE A 362 -2.87 -8.46 -10.42
CA ILE A 362 -3.39 -7.08 -10.28
C ILE A 362 -4.67 -7.07 -9.44
N TRP A 363 -5.63 -7.93 -9.79
CA TRP A 363 -6.88 -8.06 -9.06
C TRP A 363 -6.66 -8.37 -7.58
N SER A 364 -5.79 -9.32 -7.25
CA SER A 364 -5.56 -9.75 -5.87
C SER A 364 -5.10 -8.64 -4.93
N VAL A 365 -4.43 -7.61 -5.47
CA VAL A 365 -3.92 -6.46 -4.71
C VAL A 365 -4.93 -5.31 -4.64
N ILE A 366 -5.80 -5.19 -5.65
CA ILE A 366 -6.80 -4.13 -5.74
C ILE A 366 -8.12 -4.53 -5.08
N ASP A 367 -8.46 -5.83 -5.04
CA ASP A 367 -9.73 -6.32 -4.48
C ASP A 367 -10.01 -5.80 -3.05
N PRO A 368 -9.03 -5.77 -2.12
CA PRO A 368 -9.24 -5.20 -0.79
C PRO A 368 -9.53 -3.69 -0.81
N VAL A 369 -8.93 -2.94 -1.76
CA VAL A 369 -9.17 -1.49 -1.92
C VAL A 369 -10.53 -1.24 -2.52
N ALA A 370 -10.90 -1.98 -3.57
CA ALA A 370 -12.21 -1.90 -4.18
C ALA A 370 -13.32 -2.25 -3.19
N ALA A 371 -13.11 -3.26 -2.34
CA ALA A 371 -14.09 -3.65 -1.32
C ALA A 371 -14.32 -2.54 -0.25
N ASN A 372 -13.25 -1.85 0.17
CA ASN A 372 -13.33 -0.80 1.20
C ASN A 372 -13.78 0.56 0.65
N SER A 373 -13.44 0.89 -0.60
CA SER A 373 -13.69 2.21 -1.20
C SER A 373 -14.92 2.25 -2.11
N ILE A 374 -15.39 1.09 -2.59
CA ILE A 374 -16.48 0.98 -3.58
C ILE A 374 -17.75 0.38 -2.96
N SER A 375 -17.91 0.44 -1.63
CA SER A 375 -19.18 0.04 -0.98
C SER A 375 -20.40 0.83 -1.47
N PHE A 376 -20.20 1.91 -2.24
CA PHE A 376 -21.25 2.82 -2.71
C PHE A 376 -21.59 2.72 -4.21
N LEU A 377 -20.85 1.98 -5.04
CA LEU A 377 -21.20 1.79 -6.45
C LEU A 377 -21.97 0.48 -6.65
N SER A 378 -22.96 0.49 -7.54
CA SER A 378 -23.77 -0.70 -7.87
C SER A 378 -22.86 -1.87 -8.28
N SER A 379 -23.17 -3.07 -7.79
CA SER A 379 -22.27 -4.25 -7.89
C SER A 379 -21.84 -4.61 -9.33
N GLU A 380 -22.61 -4.18 -10.33
CA GLU A 380 -22.42 -4.49 -11.75
C GLU A 380 -21.40 -3.58 -12.46
N GLN A 381 -21.09 -2.39 -11.91
CA GLN A 381 -20.18 -1.40 -12.53
C GLN A 381 -18.86 -1.22 -11.76
N THR A 382 -18.61 -2.03 -10.74
CA THR A 382 -17.38 -1.95 -9.96
C THR A 382 -16.19 -2.46 -10.77
N HIS A 383 -15.02 -1.82 -10.61
CA HIS A 383 -13.76 -2.31 -11.19
C HIS A 383 -13.50 -3.78 -10.80
N LYS A 384 -13.89 -4.16 -9.57
CA LYS A 384 -13.89 -5.55 -9.09
C LYS A 384 -14.68 -6.51 -10.00
N ALA A 385 -15.93 -6.18 -10.33
CA ALA A 385 -16.75 -7.01 -11.20
C ALA A 385 -16.17 -7.12 -12.61
N ASN A 386 -15.65 -6.01 -13.14
CA ASN A 386 -15.03 -5.96 -14.46
C ASN A 386 -13.74 -6.79 -14.53
N THR A 387 -12.84 -6.65 -13.57
CA THR A 387 -11.57 -7.41 -13.56
C THR A 387 -11.81 -8.90 -13.30
N THR A 388 -12.74 -9.26 -12.41
CA THR A 388 -13.12 -10.66 -12.19
C THR A 388 -13.67 -11.29 -13.46
N ARG A 389 -14.51 -10.55 -14.19
CA ARG A 389 -15.03 -10.96 -15.50
C ARG A 389 -13.89 -11.12 -16.51
N LYS A 390 -12.98 -10.15 -16.63
CA LYS A 390 -11.83 -10.23 -17.55
C LYS A 390 -10.96 -11.47 -17.29
N VAL A 391 -10.61 -11.75 -16.03
CA VAL A 391 -9.82 -12.93 -15.67
C VAL A 391 -10.52 -14.21 -16.11
N ARG A 392 -11.82 -14.33 -15.85
CA ARG A 392 -12.61 -15.49 -16.28
C ARG A 392 -12.67 -15.60 -17.81
N ASP A 393 -12.85 -14.48 -18.52
CA ASP A 393 -12.93 -14.45 -19.97
C ASP A 393 -11.58 -14.86 -20.60
N TYR A 394 -10.43 -14.48 -19.99
CA TYR A 394 -9.11 -14.97 -20.40
C TYR A 394 -8.90 -16.45 -20.11
N MET A 395 -9.36 -16.96 -18.96
CA MET A 395 -9.32 -18.40 -18.67
C MET A 395 -10.10 -19.20 -19.70
N GLU A 396 -11.32 -18.78 -20.05
CA GLU A 396 -12.12 -19.47 -21.05
C GLU A 396 -11.45 -19.42 -22.43
N SER A 397 -10.89 -18.26 -22.79
CA SER A 397 -10.15 -18.09 -24.04
C SER A 397 -8.91 -19.00 -24.10
N TYR A 398 -8.20 -19.18 -22.99
CA TYR A 398 -7.10 -20.14 -22.86
C TYR A 398 -7.58 -21.59 -23.06
N LEU A 399 -8.68 -21.98 -22.39
CA LEU A 399 -9.27 -23.31 -22.53
C LEU A 399 -9.73 -23.58 -23.97
N GLN A 400 -10.28 -22.57 -24.63
CA GLN A 400 -10.74 -22.67 -26.01
C GLN A 400 -9.58 -22.74 -27.00
N ALA A 401 -8.54 -21.93 -26.82
CA ALA A 401 -7.38 -21.93 -27.70
C ALA A 401 -6.55 -23.23 -27.58
N SER A 402 -6.39 -23.75 -26.36
CA SER A 402 -5.43 -24.84 -26.10
C SER A 402 -6.06 -26.22 -25.97
N TRP A 403 -7.23 -26.33 -25.36
CA TRP A 403 -7.82 -27.62 -24.98
C TRP A 403 -9.01 -28.04 -25.85
N ALA A 404 -9.73 -27.09 -26.47
CA ALA A 404 -10.79 -27.44 -27.41
C ALA A 404 -10.27 -28.19 -28.65
N PRO A 405 -9.10 -27.87 -29.25
CA PRO A 405 -8.54 -28.65 -30.36
C PRO A 405 -8.21 -30.09 -29.94
N VAL A 406 -7.66 -30.28 -28.74
CA VAL A 406 -7.38 -31.62 -28.17
C VAL A 406 -8.67 -32.43 -28.10
N LEU A 407 -9.71 -31.88 -27.48
CA LEU A 407 -11.01 -32.56 -27.35
C LEU A 407 -11.68 -32.82 -28.71
N SER A 408 -11.55 -31.89 -29.66
CA SER A 408 -12.14 -32.02 -31.00
C SER A 408 -11.62 -33.24 -31.77
N CYS A 409 -10.43 -33.75 -31.44
CA CYS A 409 -9.86 -34.95 -32.06
C CYS A 409 -10.77 -36.18 -31.89
N LEU A 410 -11.54 -36.24 -30.80
CA LEU A 410 -12.46 -37.35 -30.50
C LEU A 410 -13.78 -37.26 -31.29
N PHE A 411 -14.28 -36.04 -31.53
CA PHE A 411 -15.66 -35.83 -31.98
C PHE A 411 -15.81 -35.28 -33.41
N ASN A 412 -14.79 -34.60 -33.96
CA ASN A 412 -14.92 -33.85 -35.23
C ASN A 412 -14.35 -34.57 -36.47
N ASN A 413 -14.08 -35.89 -36.42
CA ASN A 413 -13.68 -36.66 -37.61
C ASN A 413 -14.85 -37.49 -38.16
N PRO A 414 -15.61 -37.00 -39.17
CA PRO A 414 -16.49 -37.84 -39.96
C PRO A 414 -15.61 -38.65 -40.92
N THR A 415 -14.97 -39.71 -40.43
CA THR A 415 -14.27 -40.64 -41.33
C THR A 415 -15.36 -41.47 -42.01
N PRO A 416 -15.52 -41.41 -43.36
CA PRO A 416 -16.52 -42.22 -44.04
C PRO A 416 -16.21 -43.70 -43.78
N LEU A 417 -17.21 -44.45 -43.36
CA LEU A 417 -17.15 -45.88 -42.97
C LEU A 417 -16.59 -46.84 -44.05
N CYS A 418 -16.19 -46.34 -45.23
CA CYS A 418 -15.96 -47.14 -46.43
C CYS A 418 -14.49 -47.30 -46.85
N LEU A 419 -13.51 -46.73 -46.15
CA LEU A 419 -12.08 -46.93 -46.46
C LEU A 419 -11.32 -47.40 -45.22
N GLY A 420 -10.53 -48.46 -45.39
CA GLY A 420 -9.95 -49.30 -44.33
C GLY A 420 -9.37 -48.54 -43.13
N LYS A 421 -9.59 -49.12 -41.94
CA LYS A 421 -9.11 -48.66 -40.64
C LYS A 421 -7.57 -48.64 -40.59
N ASN A 422 -6.94 -47.58 -41.07
CA ASN A 422 -5.56 -47.27 -40.71
C ASN A 422 -5.53 -46.96 -39.21
N LYS A 423 -4.94 -47.87 -38.41
CA LYS A 423 -4.82 -47.77 -36.95
C LYS A 423 -4.17 -46.45 -36.47
N ASN A 424 -3.35 -45.84 -37.33
CA ASN A 424 -2.65 -44.57 -37.10
C ASN A 424 -3.49 -43.31 -37.40
N ASN A 425 -4.73 -43.45 -37.88
CA ASN A 425 -5.62 -42.32 -38.17
C ASN A 425 -6.91 -42.36 -37.33
N SER A 426 -6.92 -43.13 -36.23
CA SER A 426 -8.08 -43.19 -35.33
C SER A 426 -8.24 -41.87 -34.55
N PRO A 427 -9.48 -41.45 -34.25
CA PRO A 427 -9.75 -40.27 -33.41
C PRO A 427 -9.00 -40.32 -32.06
N LEU A 428 -8.96 -41.49 -31.43
CA LEU A 428 -8.24 -41.71 -30.16
C LEU A 428 -6.73 -41.47 -30.30
N ALA A 429 -6.08 -42.03 -31.32
CA ALA A 429 -4.63 -41.87 -31.49
C ALA A 429 -4.25 -40.39 -31.75
N LYS A 430 -5.11 -39.64 -32.46
CA LYS A 430 -4.96 -38.19 -32.64
C LYS A 430 -5.11 -37.45 -31.32
N PHE A 431 -6.14 -37.78 -30.54
CA PHE A 431 -6.34 -37.20 -29.21
C PHE A 431 -5.12 -37.44 -28.31
N GLU A 432 -4.66 -38.68 -28.18
CA GLU A 432 -3.53 -39.02 -27.31
C GLU A 432 -2.25 -38.30 -27.74
N SER A 433 -2.02 -38.17 -29.05
CA SER A 433 -0.88 -37.43 -29.60
C SER A 433 -0.97 -35.93 -29.30
N GLU A 434 -2.11 -35.29 -29.57
CA GLU A 434 -2.27 -33.85 -29.33
C GLU A 434 -2.28 -33.55 -27.82
N PHE A 435 -2.92 -34.40 -27.02
CA PHE A 435 -2.88 -34.30 -25.56
C PHE A 435 -1.44 -34.33 -25.03
N HIS A 436 -0.64 -35.31 -25.46
CA HIS A 436 0.75 -35.42 -24.98
C HIS A 436 1.60 -34.20 -25.37
N LYS A 437 1.42 -33.70 -26.59
CA LYS A 437 2.08 -32.47 -27.06
C LYS A 437 1.67 -31.24 -26.24
N THR A 438 0.37 -31.07 -25.97
CA THR A 438 -0.13 -29.98 -25.13
C THR A 438 0.35 -30.11 -23.69
N TYR A 439 0.25 -31.30 -23.09
CA TYR A 439 0.72 -31.58 -21.74
C TYR A 439 2.22 -31.29 -21.57
N THR A 440 3.07 -31.81 -22.45
CA THR A 440 4.53 -31.60 -22.37
C THR A 440 4.90 -30.14 -22.45
N THR A 441 4.20 -29.37 -23.30
CA THR A 441 4.39 -27.92 -23.43
C THR A 441 3.89 -27.17 -22.19
N HIS A 442 2.65 -27.43 -21.76
CA HIS A 442 1.98 -26.68 -20.70
C HIS A 442 2.49 -27.02 -19.30
N LYS A 443 3.14 -28.18 -19.14
CA LYS A 443 3.86 -28.54 -17.91
C LYS A 443 5.01 -27.56 -17.62
N LEU A 444 5.64 -27.02 -18.66
CA LEU A 444 6.73 -26.04 -18.57
C LEU A 444 6.23 -24.59 -18.45
N TRP A 445 4.95 -24.35 -18.67
CA TRP A 445 4.38 -23.02 -18.45
C TRP A 445 4.23 -22.77 -16.97
N LYS A 446 4.22 -21.50 -16.56
CA LYS A 446 4.19 -21.12 -15.16
C LYS A 446 2.89 -20.41 -14.81
N VAL A 447 2.26 -20.84 -13.72
CA VAL A 447 1.14 -20.13 -13.07
C VAL A 447 1.55 -19.88 -11.63
N PRO A 448 2.06 -18.68 -11.28
CA PRO A 448 2.66 -18.43 -9.98
C PRO A 448 1.69 -18.59 -8.80
N ASP A 449 0.44 -18.16 -8.96
CA ASP A 449 -0.55 -18.23 -7.89
C ASP A 449 -1.12 -19.66 -7.73
N PRO A 450 -1.04 -20.27 -6.52
CA PRO A 450 -1.51 -21.64 -6.32
C PRO A 450 -3.04 -21.81 -6.45
N GLY A 451 -3.82 -20.81 -6.07
CA GLY A 451 -5.29 -20.85 -6.14
C GLY A 451 -5.77 -20.79 -7.59
N LEU A 452 -5.14 -19.92 -8.38
CA LEU A 452 -5.31 -19.80 -9.82
C LEU A 452 -4.91 -21.09 -10.54
N ARG A 453 -3.74 -21.65 -10.21
CA ARG A 453 -3.24 -22.90 -10.77
C ARG A 453 -4.21 -24.05 -10.53
N LYS A 454 -4.69 -24.20 -9.29
CA LYS A 454 -5.69 -25.21 -8.94
C LYS A 454 -6.99 -25.04 -9.72
N SER A 455 -7.44 -23.79 -9.89
CA SER A 455 -8.67 -23.48 -10.62
C SER A 455 -8.56 -23.82 -12.12
N LEU A 456 -7.42 -23.48 -12.75
CA LEU A 456 -7.13 -23.83 -14.14
C LEU A 456 -7.07 -25.35 -14.34
N ARG A 457 -6.34 -26.07 -13.49
CA ARG A 457 -6.27 -27.54 -13.55
C ARG A 457 -7.65 -28.19 -13.44
N LYS A 458 -8.48 -27.71 -12.49
CA LYS A 458 -9.86 -28.18 -12.34
C LYS A 458 -10.68 -27.92 -13.60
N ALA A 459 -10.60 -26.73 -14.17
CA ALA A 459 -11.36 -26.38 -15.37
C ALA A 459 -10.95 -27.22 -16.59
N ILE A 460 -9.65 -27.49 -16.77
CA ILE A 460 -9.15 -28.39 -17.82
C ILE A 460 -9.67 -29.81 -17.60
N THR A 461 -9.57 -30.32 -16.37
CA THR A 461 -10.04 -31.67 -16.00
C THR A 461 -11.54 -31.82 -16.30
N MET A 462 -12.35 -30.84 -15.89
CA MET A 462 -13.79 -30.83 -16.18
C MET A 462 -14.11 -30.72 -17.67
N LYS A 463 -13.21 -30.16 -18.50
CA LYS A 463 -13.40 -30.04 -19.95
C LYS A 463 -12.97 -31.30 -20.71
N ILE A 464 -11.90 -31.96 -20.28
CA ILE A 464 -11.30 -33.10 -21.00
C ILE A 464 -11.84 -34.45 -20.53
N MET A 465 -11.96 -34.66 -19.21
CA MET A 465 -12.30 -35.97 -18.66
C MET A 465 -13.65 -36.52 -19.12
N PRO A 466 -14.75 -35.73 -19.15
CA PRO A 466 -16.04 -36.25 -19.58
C PRO A 466 -16.01 -36.78 -21.02
N GLY A 467 -15.48 -35.98 -21.96
CA GLY A 467 -15.45 -36.37 -23.36
C GLY A 467 -14.47 -37.52 -23.64
N TYR A 468 -13.37 -37.62 -22.89
CA TYR A 468 -12.47 -38.77 -23.00
C TYR A 468 -13.14 -40.06 -22.50
N THR A 469 -13.79 -40.01 -21.33
CA THR A 469 -14.42 -41.18 -20.70
C THR A 469 -15.60 -41.68 -21.54
N GLU A 470 -16.46 -40.76 -21.98
CA GLU A 470 -17.58 -41.06 -22.88
C GLU A 470 -17.11 -41.76 -24.17
N TYR A 471 -16.04 -41.25 -24.80
CA TYR A 471 -15.50 -41.87 -26.01
C TYR A 471 -14.96 -43.29 -25.76
N ILE A 472 -14.28 -43.53 -24.63
CA ILE A 472 -13.75 -44.85 -24.27
C ILE A 472 -14.89 -45.86 -24.07
N GLU A 473 -15.94 -45.44 -23.37
CA GLU A 473 -17.13 -46.25 -23.09
C GLU A 473 -17.89 -46.58 -24.38
N ASP A 474 -18.21 -45.57 -25.20
CA ASP A 474 -18.97 -45.72 -26.45
C ASP A 474 -18.29 -46.64 -27.47
N ASN A 475 -16.96 -46.63 -27.49
CA ASN A 475 -16.16 -47.42 -28.44
C ASN A 475 -15.68 -48.77 -27.86
N ASN A 476 -16.09 -49.12 -26.63
CA ASN A 476 -15.69 -50.34 -25.91
C ASN A 476 -14.16 -50.55 -25.88
N ILE A 477 -13.40 -49.47 -25.69
CA ILE A 477 -11.94 -49.52 -25.72
C ILE A 477 -11.41 -50.10 -24.40
N THR A 478 -10.85 -51.30 -24.47
CA THR A 478 -10.41 -52.04 -23.26
C THR A 478 -8.99 -51.71 -22.81
N THR A 479 -8.14 -51.22 -23.73
CA THR A 479 -6.74 -50.88 -23.46
C THR A 479 -6.35 -49.58 -24.20
N PRO A 480 -6.77 -48.41 -23.71
CA PRO A 480 -6.26 -47.14 -24.24
C PRO A 480 -4.77 -46.99 -23.91
N ARG A 481 -4.06 -46.13 -24.65
CA ARG A 481 -2.62 -45.92 -24.40
C ARG A 481 -2.39 -45.15 -23.11
N ILE A 482 -3.32 -44.27 -22.76
CA ILE A 482 -3.35 -43.50 -21.52
C ILE A 482 -4.58 -43.96 -20.75
N ALA A 483 -4.44 -44.45 -19.52
CA ALA A 483 -5.62 -44.80 -18.72
C ALA A 483 -6.36 -43.54 -18.26
N PRO A 484 -7.69 -43.55 -18.04
CA PRO A 484 -8.41 -42.39 -17.51
C PRO A 484 -7.81 -41.83 -16.21
N GLN A 485 -7.36 -42.70 -15.30
CA GLN A 485 -6.69 -42.28 -14.06
C GLN A 485 -5.34 -41.62 -14.33
N GLU A 486 -4.55 -42.18 -15.25
CA GLU A 486 -3.24 -41.62 -15.65
C GLU A 486 -3.42 -40.24 -16.32
N LEU A 487 -4.45 -40.07 -17.14
CA LEU A 487 -4.78 -38.79 -17.78
C LEU A 487 -5.08 -37.71 -16.73
N GLU A 488 -5.87 -38.04 -15.70
CA GLU A 488 -6.20 -37.12 -14.61
C GLU A 488 -4.97 -36.75 -13.78
N GLU A 489 -4.11 -37.71 -13.45
CA GLU A 489 -2.83 -37.47 -12.77
C GLU A 489 -1.93 -36.52 -13.57
N MET A 490 -1.80 -36.73 -14.88
CA MET A 490 -1.04 -35.85 -15.76
C MET A 490 -1.61 -34.41 -15.76
N LEU A 491 -2.93 -34.24 -15.78
CA LEU A 491 -3.55 -32.92 -15.72
C LEU A 491 -3.26 -32.18 -14.40
N HIS A 492 -3.06 -32.90 -13.31
CA HIS A 492 -2.68 -32.32 -12.02
C HIS A 492 -1.25 -31.78 -11.98
N GLU A 493 -0.37 -32.16 -12.90
CA GLU A 493 1.02 -31.71 -12.99
C GLU A 493 1.22 -30.45 -13.85
N LEU A 494 0.18 -29.98 -14.54
CA LEU A 494 0.29 -28.83 -15.44
C LEU A 494 0.69 -27.55 -14.71
N PHE A 495 1.51 -26.71 -15.33
CA PHE A 495 1.90 -25.39 -14.83
C PHE A 495 2.89 -25.32 -13.65
N GLU A 496 3.74 -26.33 -13.48
CA GLU A 496 4.79 -26.35 -12.43
C GLU A 496 6.16 -25.82 -12.92
N GLY A 497 6.22 -25.27 -14.14
CA GLY A 497 7.45 -24.80 -14.79
C GLY A 497 8.10 -23.54 -14.22
#